data_AF-A0A0C3B8H0-F1
#
_entry.id   AF-A0A0C3B8H0-F1
#
_cell.length_a   1.000
_cell.length_b   1.000
_cell.length_c   1.000
_cell.angle_alpha   90.00
_cell.angle_beta   90.00
_cell.angle_gamma   90.00
#
_symmetry.space_group_name_H-M   'P 1'
#
loop_
_entity.id
_entity.type
_entity.pdbx_description
1 polymer ?
#
loop_
_entity_poly.entity_id
_entity_poly.type
_entity_poly.pdbx_seq_one_letter_code
_entity_poly.pdbx_strand_id
1 'polypeptide(L)'
;MVDCNPKSLWCYDPNKPAAYAFAVLYFFNAVAHAYQCWRYRAKYSIPMAIGATFTTVGFCFKVWSSYQPDLLGPWITAVILLFTAPPIYSAADYFIFAKTLNYVPSQAPMNPGRVVTTFVAADGLCEMLMGTGVGQIVNYDNPKKVEIGGGLIKAGLLLQIILFGGFVAVIYKFHVNVNRANLTGRWTTVLYVLYSSAFLISVRCLYRVVEYFEGITGAIYRNENYFHVFEASLMLINVIIINVFHPGRYLPKGDKTILNEHGQEVESETGGWEDNRPFIVTLFDPFNIAGLIDEYRNKKKAEKAAASYPAEEKQATV
;
A
#
# COMPACT_ATOMS: atom_id res chain seq x y z
N MET A 1 -24.86 27.03 12.46
CA MET A 1 -23.39 27.09 12.46
C MET A 1 -22.94 27.11 13.91
N VAL A 2 -22.59 25.98 14.51
CA VAL A 2 -22.23 25.88 15.93
C VAL A 2 -20.74 25.59 16.06
N ASP A 3 -20.03 26.62 16.53
CA ASP A 3 -18.85 26.69 17.41
C ASP A 3 -17.58 25.89 17.06
N CYS A 4 -17.04 26.02 15.85
CA CYS A 4 -15.58 26.00 15.73
C CYS A 4 -15.09 27.41 16.14
N ASN A 5 -14.10 27.51 17.02
CA ASN A 5 -13.54 28.79 17.43
C ASN A 5 -13.14 29.58 16.18
N PRO A 6 -13.71 30.78 15.91
CA PRO A 6 -13.44 31.51 14.67
C PRO A 6 -11.97 31.96 14.54
N LYS A 7 -11.19 31.87 15.63
CA LYS A 7 -9.75 32.15 15.65
C LYS A 7 -8.89 30.89 15.46
N SER A 8 -9.48 29.73 15.20
CA SER A 8 -8.77 28.46 15.06
C SER A 8 -9.26 27.70 13.82
N LEU A 9 -8.31 27.22 13.02
CA LEU A 9 -8.58 26.31 11.91
C LEU A 9 -8.88 24.89 12.40
N TRP A 10 -8.50 24.55 13.64
CA TRP A 10 -8.94 23.33 14.30
C TRP A 10 -10.33 23.53 14.90
N CYS A 11 -11.25 22.58 14.64
CA CYS A 11 -12.56 22.52 15.28
C CYS A 11 -12.54 21.95 16.72
N TYR A 12 -11.34 21.82 17.30
CA TYR A 12 -11.06 21.39 18.66
C TYR A 12 -9.79 22.09 19.17
N ASP A 13 -9.52 22.05 20.48
CA ASP A 13 -8.25 22.52 21.04
C ASP A 13 -7.19 21.41 20.95
N PRO A 14 -6.09 21.58 20.18
CA PRO A 14 -5.12 20.51 19.98
C PRO A 14 -4.37 20.12 21.27
N ASN A 15 -4.32 18.84 21.55
CA ASN A 15 -3.56 18.26 22.65
C ASN A 15 -2.05 18.28 22.33
N LYS A 16 -1.39 19.37 22.75
CA LYS A 16 0.04 19.61 22.51
C LYS A 16 0.93 18.48 23.04
N PRO A 17 0.77 18.00 24.30
CA PRO A 17 1.56 16.88 24.81
C PRO A 17 1.51 15.63 23.92
N ALA A 18 0.31 15.26 23.44
CA ALA A 18 0.15 14.11 22.54
C ALA A 18 0.88 14.34 21.21
N ALA A 19 0.76 15.54 20.62
CA ALA A 19 1.44 15.87 19.37
C ALA A 19 2.97 15.80 19.50
N TYR A 20 3.54 16.29 20.61
CA TYR A 20 4.98 16.13 20.91
C TYR A 20 5.37 14.66 21.05
N ALA A 21 4.59 13.87 21.81
CA ALA A 21 4.86 12.46 22.00
C ALA A 21 4.89 11.69 20.67
N PHE A 22 3.89 11.90 19.81
CA PHE A 22 3.87 11.28 18.49
C PHE A 22 5.03 11.75 17.61
N ALA A 23 5.35 13.06 17.58
CA ALA A 23 6.50 13.57 16.82
C ALA A 23 7.80 12.84 17.19
N VAL A 24 8.08 12.70 18.49
CA VAL A 24 9.28 12.03 19.01
C VAL A 24 9.27 10.53 18.67
N LEU A 25 8.14 9.85 18.89
CA LEU A 25 8.02 8.42 18.63
C LEU A 25 8.20 8.08 17.15
N TYR A 26 7.58 8.86 16.25
CA TYR A 26 7.75 8.68 14.81
C TYR A 26 9.17 9.04 14.36
N PHE A 27 9.80 10.06 14.94
CA PHE A 27 11.18 10.42 14.63
C PHE A 27 12.14 9.26 14.89
N PHE A 28 12.09 8.66 16.09
CA PHE A 28 12.94 7.52 16.42
C PHE A 28 12.65 6.31 15.53
N ASN A 29 11.38 6.07 15.20
CA ASN A 29 11.02 5.00 14.26
C ASN A 29 11.53 5.26 12.83
N ALA A 30 11.50 6.52 12.36
CA ALA A 30 12.03 6.91 11.05
C ALA A 30 13.55 6.71 10.98
N VAL A 31 14.28 7.13 12.02
CA VAL A 31 15.73 6.93 12.13
C VAL A 31 16.06 5.43 12.20
N ALA A 32 15.32 4.65 12.99
CA ALA A 32 15.50 3.21 13.09
C ALA A 32 15.29 2.52 11.73
N HIS A 33 14.22 2.84 11.01
CA HIS A 33 13.96 2.30 9.67
C HIS A 33 15.02 2.73 8.67
N ALA A 34 15.45 3.99 8.67
CA ALA A 34 16.52 4.45 7.79
C ALA A 34 17.83 3.68 8.03
N TYR A 35 18.19 3.46 9.30
CA TYR A 35 19.34 2.64 9.67
C TYR A 35 19.18 1.18 9.23
N GLN A 36 18.00 0.57 9.44
CA GLN A 36 17.72 -0.81 9.06
C GLN A 36 17.73 -0.99 7.52
N CYS A 37 17.17 -0.05 6.77
CA CYS A 37 17.23 -0.01 5.31
C CYS A 37 18.68 -0.04 4.80
N TRP A 38 19.54 0.77 5.40
CA TRP A 38 20.98 0.77 5.08
C TRP A 38 21.66 -0.54 5.50
N ARG A 39 21.46 -0.98 6.75
CA ARG A 39 22.13 -2.14 7.35
C ARG A 39 21.76 -3.47 6.69
N TYR A 40 20.50 -3.63 6.27
CA TYR A 40 20.00 -4.82 5.57
C TYR A 40 20.05 -4.70 4.05
N ARG A 41 20.44 -3.53 3.50
CA ARG A 41 20.35 -3.19 2.07
C ARG A 41 18.93 -3.37 1.50
N ALA A 42 17.92 -3.14 2.34
CA ALA A 42 16.51 -3.36 2.04
C ALA A 42 15.90 -2.14 1.35
N LYS A 43 16.31 -1.85 0.11
CA LYS A 43 15.80 -0.70 -0.68
C LYS A 43 14.28 -0.74 -0.85
N TYR A 44 13.69 -1.93 -0.90
CA TYR A 44 12.24 -2.13 -0.96
C TYR A 44 11.49 -1.56 0.26
N SER A 45 12.17 -1.32 1.39
CA SER A 45 11.57 -0.76 2.60
C SER A 45 11.76 0.77 2.74
N ILE A 46 12.35 1.45 1.75
CA ILE A 46 12.53 2.91 1.75
C ILE A 46 11.21 3.67 1.95
N PRO A 47 10.07 3.30 1.31
CA PRO A 47 8.81 4.00 1.53
C PRO A 47 8.40 4.05 3.00
N MET A 48 8.69 3.01 3.80
CA MET A 48 8.41 3.00 5.23
C MET A 48 9.13 4.14 5.98
N ALA A 49 10.41 4.38 5.66
CA ALA A 49 11.18 5.48 6.23
C ALA A 49 10.64 6.85 5.78
N ILE A 50 10.22 6.98 4.52
CA ILE A 50 9.60 8.20 3.99
C ILE A 50 8.28 8.49 4.71
N GLY A 51 7.40 7.49 4.85
CA GLY A 51 6.13 7.63 5.56
C GLY A 51 6.31 8.04 7.03
N ALA A 52 7.28 7.43 7.72
CA ALA A 52 7.61 7.79 9.10
C ALA A 52 8.15 9.22 9.22
N THR A 53 8.95 9.64 8.23
CA THR A 53 9.45 11.02 8.15
C THR A 53 8.31 12.02 7.91
N PHE A 54 7.42 11.73 6.96
CA PHE A 54 6.24 12.56 6.68
C PHE A 54 5.38 12.71 7.92
N THR A 55 5.16 11.62 8.65
CA THR A 55 4.35 11.64 9.87
C THR A 55 5.04 12.47 10.96
N THR A 56 6.35 12.30 11.15
CA THR A 56 7.16 13.09 12.09
C THR A 56 7.03 14.58 11.80
N VAL A 57 7.28 14.99 10.55
CA VAL A 57 7.21 16.39 10.12
C VAL A 57 5.77 16.90 10.24
N GLY A 58 4.78 16.10 9.88
CA GLY A 58 3.36 16.42 10.06
C GLY A 58 3.00 16.70 11.52
N PHE A 59 3.50 15.91 12.47
CA PHE A 59 3.30 16.18 13.90
C PHE A 59 4.07 17.42 14.38
N CYS A 60 5.27 17.70 13.86
CA CYS A 60 5.97 18.95 14.16
C CYS A 60 5.15 20.18 13.71
N PHE A 61 4.56 20.12 12.52
CA PHE A 61 3.65 21.18 12.04
C PHE A 61 2.34 21.22 12.82
N LYS A 62 1.81 20.07 13.28
CA LYS A 62 0.64 20.03 14.17
C LYS A 62 0.95 20.74 15.49
N VAL A 63 2.12 20.48 16.10
CA VAL A 63 2.62 21.22 17.27
C VAL A 63 2.70 22.71 16.97
N TRP A 64 3.32 23.13 15.86
CA TRP A 64 3.40 24.56 15.50
C TRP A 64 2.00 25.19 15.38
N SER A 65 1.10 24.57 14.61
CA SER A 65 -0.28 25.05 14.45
C SER A 65 -1.06 25.08 15.76
N SER A 66 -0.70 24.31 16.79
CA SER A 66 -1.35 24.37 18.11
C SER A 66 -1.01 25.64 18.91
N TYR A 67 0.11 26.32 18.58
CA TYR A 67 0.46 27.61 19.18
C TYR A 67 -0.03 28.80 18.35
N GLN A 68 -0.19 28.60 17.04
CA GLN A 68 -0.68 29.61 16.09
C GLN A 68 -1.84 29.03 15.27
N PRO A 69 -3.02 28.84 15.90
CA PRO A 69 -4.14 28.10 15.30
C PRO A 69 -4.85 28.84 14.16
N ASP A 70 -4.56 30.13 14.00
CA ASP A 70 -5.05 31.01 12.93
C ASP A 70 -4.19 30.95 11.66
N LEU A 71 -2.95 30.45 11.74
CA LEU A 71 -2.07 30.37 10.58
C LEU A 71 -2.40 29.15 9.71
N LEU A 72 -2.84 29.44 8.48
CA LEU A 72 -3.18 28.42 7.48
C LEU A 72 -2.00 27.51 7.12
N GLY A 73 -0.79 28.07 6.95
CA GLY A 73 0.40 27.35 6.49
C GLY A 73 0.73 26.13 7.37
N PRO A 74 1.02 26.32 8.67
CA PRO A 74 1.33 25.20 9.55
C PRO A 74 0.19 24.17 9.66
N TRP A 75 -1.06 24.64 9.72
CA TRP A 75 -2.23 23.77 9.79
C TRP A 75 -2.37 22.89 8.54
N ILE A 76 -2.35 23.49 7.35
CA ILE A 76 -2.55 22.74 6.09
C ILE A 76 -1.40 21.78 5.84
N THR A 77 -0.16 22.16 6.17
CA THR A 77 1.00 21.28 6.05
C THR A 77 0.90 20.09 6.99
N ALA A 78 0.46 20.30 8.24
CA ALA A 78 0.22 19.20 9.18
C ALA A 78 -0.82 18.21 8.63
N VAL A 79 -1.98 18.74 8.19
CA VAL A 79 -3.08 17.91 7.66
C VAL A 79 -2.63 17.11 6.45
N ILE A 80 -2.00 17.75 5.46
CA ILE A 80 -1.55 17.09 4.22
C ILE A 80 -0.51 16.00 4.54
N LEU A 81 0.54 16.30 5.31
CA LEU A 81 1.59 15.32 5.59
C LEU A 81 1.07 14.11 6.38
N LEU A 82 0.21 14.34 7.37
CA LEU A 82 -0.39 13.27 8.16
C LEU A 82 -1.41 12.45 7.35
N PHE A 83 -2.08 13.09 6.39
CA PHE A 83 -3.02 12.42 5.50
C PHE A 83 -2.31 11.53 4.47
N THR A 84 -1.24 12.05 3.85
CA THR A 84 -0.46 11.39 2.78
C THR A 84 0.47 10.30 3.30
N ALA A 85 0.85 10.30 4.59
CA ALA A 85 1.80 9.32 5.11
C ALA A 85 1.32 7.85 4.98
N PRO A 86 0.06 7.47 5.25
CA PRO A 86 -0.27 6.04 5.26
C PRO A 86 -0.41 5.35 3.89
N PRO A 87 -0.80 6.01 2.79
CA PRO A 87 -0.58 5.50 1.44
C PRO A 87 0.89 5.11 1.18
N ILE A 88 1.84 5.89 1.72
CA ILE A 88 3.27 5.56 1.63
C ILE A 88 3.61 4.31 2.47
N TYR A 89 2.95 4.10 3.62
CA TYR A 89 3.06 2.84 4.37
C TYR A 89 2.51 1.65 3.58
N SER A 90 1.35 1.80 2.91
CA SER A 90 0.80 0.79 2.00
C SER A 90 1.77 0.47 0.87
N ALA A 91 2.39 1.49 0.27
CA ALA A 91 3.41 1.29 -0.76
C ALA A 91 4.58 0.42 -0.25
N ALA A 92 5.04 0.63 0.98
CA ALA A 92 6.08 -0.20 1.59
C ALA A 92 5.66 -1.68 1.66
N ASP A 93 4.42 -1.97 2.06
CA ASP A 93 3.90 -3.34 2.10
C ASP A 93 3.87 -3.97 0.70
N TYR A 94 3.52 -3.21 -0.34
CA TYR A 94 3.54 -3.69 -1.73
C TYR A 94 4.94 -4.10 -2.15
N PHE A 95 5.96 -3.29 -1.82
CA PHE A 95 7.36 -3.60 -2.11
C PHE A 95 7.90 -4.78 -1.29
N ILE A 96 7.56 -4.87 0.00
CA ILE A 96 7.94 -6.00 0.86
C ILE A 96 7.31 -7.31 0.35
N PHE A 97 6.03 -7.26 -0.02
CA PHE A 97 5.34 -8.42 -0.57
C PHE A 97 5.92 -8.82 -1.93
N ALA A 98 6.19 -7.88 -2.82
CA ALA A 98 6.86 -8.15 -4.10
C ALA A 98 8.23 -8.82 -3.88
N LYS A 99 9.03 -8.35 -2.93
CA LYS A 99 10.30 -9.01 -2.57
C LYS A 99 10.07 -10.45 -2.08
N THR A 100 9.01 -10.69 -1.33
CA THR A 100 8.63 -12.03 -0.85
C THR A 100 8.22 -12.95 -2.01
N LEU A 101 7.46 -12.43 -2.99
CA LEU A 101 7.08 -13.17 -4.19
C LEU A 101 8.28 -13.49 -5.10
N ASN A 102 9.26 -12.59 -5.16
CA ASN A 102 10.51 -12.83 -5.88
C ASN A 102 11.35 -13.92 -5.21
N TYR A 103 11.29 -14.01 -3.87
CA TYR A 103 11.98 -15.05 -3.12
C TYR A 103 11.35 -16.43 -3.30
N VAL A 104 10.01 -16.54 -3.38
CA VAL A 104 9.33 -17.83 -3.63
C VAL A 104 8.50 -17.76 -4.91
N PRO A 105 9.17 -17.75 -6.09
CA PRO A 105 8.50 -17.51 -7.35
C PRO A 105 7.53 -18.62 -7.75
N SER A 106 7.81 -19.88 -7.40
CA SER A 106 6.99 -21.05 -7.78
C SER A 106 5.55 -20.98 -7.28
N GLN A 107 5.29 -20.25 -6.18
CA GLN A 107 3.97 -20.14 -5.57
C GLN A 107 3.32 -18.76 -5.74
N ALA A 108 4.01 -17.80 -6.38
CA ALA A 108 3.52 -16.44 -6.50
C ALA A 108 2.29 -16.36 -7.41
N PRO A 109 1.16 -15.81 -6.94
CA PRO A 109 -0.06 -15.71 -7.74
C PRO A 109 0.01 -14.64 -8.83
N MET A 110 0.98 -13.72 -8.72
CA MET A 110 1.20 -12.61 -9.64
C MET A 110 2.69 -12.25 -9.62
N ASN A 111 3.18 -11.71 -10.73
CA ASN A 111 4.56 -11.26 -10.82
C ASN A 111 4.85 -10.16 -9.76
N PRO A 112 5.99 -10.21 -9.04
CA PRO A 112 6.43 -9.19 -8.09
C PRO A 112 6.34 -7.75 -8.58
N GLY A 113 6.83 -7.48 -9.79
CA GLY A 113 6.81 -6.14 -10.38
C GLY A 113 5.39 -5.63 -10.57
N ARG A 114 4.48 -6.52 -10.97
CA ARG A 114 3.06 -6.19 -11.20
C ARG A 114 2.32 -5.85 -9.93
N VAL A 115 2.64 -6.53 -8.82
CA VAL A 115 2.10 -6.16 -7.50
C VAL A 115 2.40 -4.69 -7.24
N VAL A 116 3.67 -4.30 -7.33
CA VAL A 116 4.08 -2.92 -7.06
C VAL A 116 3.39 -1.97 -8.03
N THR A 117 3.49 -2.21 -9.35
CA THR A 117 2.95 -1.25 -10.32
C THR A 117 1.45 -1.06 -10.20
N THR A 118 0.69 -2.14 -10.00
CA THR A 118 -0.78 -2.07 -9.93
C THR A 118 -1.26 -1.43 -8.65
N PHE A 119 -0.76 -1.91 -7.51
CA PHE A 119 -1.24 -1.41 -6.24
C PHE A 119 -0.76 0.03 -5.99
N VAL A 120 0.50 0.38 -6.32
CA VAL A 120 0.97 1.77 -6.20
C VAL A 120 0.22 2.72 -7.14
N ALA A 121 -0.03 2.32 -8.40
CA ALA A 121 -0.76 3.18 -9.33
C ALA A 121 -2.24 3.36 -8.94
N ALA A 122 -2.90 2.29 -8.48
CA ALA A 122 -4.27 2.38 -8.00
C ALA A 122 -4.36 3.20 -6.70
N ASP A 123 -3.40 3.07 -5.80
CA ASP A 123 -3.32 3.89 -4.58
C ASP A 123 -3.08 5.37 -4.95
N GLY A 124 -2.18 5.62 -5.89
CA GLY A 124 -1.96 6.96 -6.46
C GLY A 124 -3.22 7.55 -7.11
N LEU A 125 -4.03 6.75 -7.79
CA LEU A 125 -5.33 7.19 -8.32
C LEU A 125 -6.29 7.59 -7.19
N CYS A 126 -6.35 6.82 -6.10
CA CYS A 126 -7.15 7.16 -4.91
C CYS A 126 -6.72 8.52 -4.33
N GLU A 127 -5.41 8.72 -4.16
CA GLU A 127 -4.84 9.99 -3.68
C GLU A 127 -5.09 11.16 -4.64
N MET A 128 -5.05 10.93 -5.95
CA MET A 128 -5.40 11.95 -6.94
C MET A 128 -6.87 12.36 -6.82
N LEU A 129 -7.79 11.41 -6.64
CA LEU A 129 -9.21 11.70 -6.43
C LEU A 129 -9.43 12.51 -5.15
N MET A 130 -8.77 12.13 -4.05
CA MET A 130 -8.90 12.85 -2.78
C MET A 130 -8.27 14.24 -2.85
N GLY A 131 -7.05 14.38 -3.38
CA GLY A 131 -6.36 15.65 -3.52
C GLY A 131 -7.11 16.63 -4.44
N THR A 132 -7.61 16.16 -5.59
CA THR A 132 -8.46 16.97 -6.47
C THR A 132 -9.78 17.32 -5.81
N GLY A 133 -10.38 16.40 -5.05
CA GLY A 133 -11.59 16.64 -4.28
C GLY A 133 -11.44 17.75 -3.25
N VAL A 134 -10.35 17.73 -2.47
CA VAL A 134 -10.00 18.81 -1.52
C VAL A 134 -9.85 20.14 -2.27
N GLY A 135 -9.13 20.13 -3.41
CA GLY A 135 -8.97 21.31 -4.26
C GLY A 135 -10.27 21.90 -4.82
N GLN A 136 -11.34 21.11 -4.92
CA GLN A 136 -12.66 21.62 -5.26
C GLN A 136 -13.39 22.20 -4.05
N ILE A 137 -13.33 21.54 -2.89
CA ILE A 137 -14.05 21.95 -1.66
C ILE A 137 -13.63 23.33 -1.16
N VAL A 138 -12.38 23.73 -1.37
CA VAL A 138 -11.90 25.07 -0.97
C VAL A 138 -12.57 26.22 -1.73
N ASN A 139 -13.26 25.94 -2.86
CA ASN A 139 -14.06 26.92 -3.59
C ASN A 139 -15.48 27.00 -2.97
N TYR A 140 -15.55 27.37 -1.70
CA TYR A 140 -16.78 27.34 -0.89
C TYR A 140 -17.87 28.29 -1.41
N ASP A 141 -17.51 29.25 -2.26
CA ASP A 141 -18.39 30.17 -2.97
C ASP A 141 -19.18 29.50 -4.10
N ASN A 142 -18.74 28.34 -4.58
CA ASN A 142 -19.38 27.58 -5.65
C ASN A 142 -19.93 26.24 -5.13
N PRO A 143 -21.23 26.14 -4.81
CA PRO A 143 -21.84 24.94 -4.26
C PRO A 143 -21.62 23.69 -5.12
N LYS A 144 -21.63 23.84 -6.45
CA LYS A 144 -21.41 22.74 -7.39
C LYS A 144 -19.99 22.18 -7.29
N LYS A 145 -18.98 23.03 -7.11
CA LYS A 145 -17.59 22.56 -6.91
C LYS A 145 -17.45 21.84 -5.57
N VAL A 146 -18.07 22.35 -4.51
CA VAL A 146 -18.07 21.70 -3.19
C VAL A 146 -18.70 20.30 -3.27
N GLU A 147 -19.83 20.16 -3.97
CA GLU A 147 -20.50 18.87 -4.18
C GLU A 147 -19.63 17.88 -4.96
N ILE A 148 -19.05 18.32 -6.08
CA ILE A 148 -18.13 17.50 -6.90
C ILE A 148 -16.93 17.06 -6.06
N GLY A 149 -16.31 17.98 -5.31
CA GLY A 149 -15.19 17.69 -4.43
C GLY A 149 -15.55 16.67 -3.36
N GLY A 150 -16.73 16.84 -2.76
CA GLY A 150 -17.32 15.90 -1.81
C GLY A 150 -17.42 14.48 -2.37
N GLY A 151 -17.92 14.35 -3.60
CA GLY A 151 -18.03 13.08 -4.31
C GLY A 151 -16.68 12.44 -4.64
N LEU A 152 -15.70 13.22 -5.08
CA LEU A 152 -14.36 12.74 -5.41
C LEU A 152 -13.64 12.16 -4.19
N ILE A 153 -13.72 12.81 -3.02
CA ILE A 153 -13.11 12.28 -1.79
C ILE A 153 -13.79 10.98 -1.36
N LYS A 154 -15.14 10.90 -1.40
CA LYS A 154 -15.86 9.64 -1.09
C LYS A 154 -15.44 8.51 -2.03
N ALA A 155 -15.31 8.79 -3.32
CA ALA A 155 -14.90 7.81 -4.31
C ALA A 155 -13.48 7.29 -4.03
N GLY A 156 -12.52 8.18 -3.76
CA GLY A 156 -11.15 7.79 -3.40
C GLY A 156 -11.09 6.92 -2.15
N LEU A 157 -11.79 7.34 -1.09
CA LEU A 157 -11.86 6.63 0.19
C LEU A 157 -12.46 5.21 0.06
N LEU A 158 -13.55 5.05 -0.69
CA LEU A 158 -14.17 3.75 -0.93
C LEU A 158 -13.29 2.86 -1.81
N LEU A 159 -12.67 3.43 -2.84
CA LEU A 159 -11.75 2.71 -3.70
C LEU A 159 -10.52 2.19 -2.93
N GLN A 160 -10.03 2.95 -1.94
CA GLN A 160 -8.93 2.53 -1.08
C GLN A 160 -9.26 1.24 -0.31
N ILE A 161 -10.47 1.12 0.25
CA ILE A 161 -10.90 -0.11 0.95
C ILE A 161 -10.92 -1.29 -0.02
N ILE A 162 -11.47 -1.11 -1.21
CA ILE A 162 -11.55 -2.17 -2.23
C ILE A 162 -10.14 -2.60 -2.65
N LEU A 163 -9.27 -1.63 -2.92
CA LEU A 163 -7.88 -1.86 -3.32
C LEU A 163 -7.14 -2.67 -2.26
N PHE A 164 -7.24 -2.25 -1.00
CA PHE A 164 -6.51 -2.86 0.10
C PHE A 164 -7.06 -4.25 0.45
N GLY A 165 -8.39 -4.45 0.37
CA GLY A 165 -9.01 -5.77 0.45
C GLY A 165 -8.50 -6.71 -0.67
N GLY A 166 -8.36 -6.18 -1.89
CA GLY A 166 -7.74 -6.90 -3.00
C GLY A 166 -6.29 -7.30 -2.73
N PHE A 167 -5.49 -6.39 -2.15
CA PHE A 167 -4.11 -6.69 -1.76
C PHE A 167 -4.03 -7.83 -0.73
N VAL A 168 -4.85 -7.78 0.31
CA VAL A 168 -4.93 -8.84 1.33
C VAL A 168 -5.33 -10.18 0.70
N ALA A 169 -6.25 -10.18 -0.27
CA ALA A 169 -6.64 -11.39 -0.98
C ALA A 169 -5.48 -12.00 -1.78
N VAL A 170 -4.61 -11.19 -2.39
CA VAL A 170 -3.41 -11.67 -3.09
C VAL A 170 -2.39 -12.27 -2.11
N ILE A 171 -2.15 -11.62 -0.95
CA ILE A 171 -1.29 -12.18 0.11
C ILE A 171 -1.86 -13.52 0.59
N TYR A 172 -3.17 -13.58 0.85
CA TYR A 172 -3.86 -14.80 1.26
C TYR A 172 -3.71 -15.93 0.26
N LYS A 173 -3.93 -15.66 -1.03
CA LYS A 173 -3.73 -16.66 -2.08
C LYS A 173 -2.29 -17.19 -2.12
N PHE A 174 -1.31 -16.31 -2.01
CA PHE A 174 0.11 -16.71 -1.92
C PHE A 174 0.38 -17.59 -0.70
N HIS A 175 -0.12 -17.21 0.48
CA HIS A 175 0.06 -17.97 1.71
C HIS A 175 -0.56 -19.37 1.61
N VAL A 176 -1.76 -19.50 1.02
CA VAL A 176 -2.39 -20.81 0.77
C VAL A 176 -1.53 -21.67 -0.15
N ASN A 177 -1.01 -21.10 -1.25
CA ASN A 177 -0.15 -21.84 -2.18
C ASN A 177 1.12 -22.38 -1.49
N VAL A 178 1.79 -21.53 -0.70
CA VAL A 178 3.00 -21.87 0.06
C VAL A 178 2.75 -22.99 1.06
N ASN A 179 1.64 -22.91 1.81
CA ASN A 179 1.27 -23.94 2.79
C ASN A 179 0.95 -25.27 2.11
N ARG A 180 0.24 -25.24 0.96
CA ARG A 180 -0.06 -26.46 0.18
C ARG A 180 1.20 -27.11 -0.38
N ALA A 181 2.20 -26.31 -0.74
CA ALA A 181 3.49 -26.78 -1.21
C ALA A 181 4.46 -27.18 -0.07
N ASN A 182 4.06 -27.03 1.20
CA ASN A 182 4.93 -27.22 2.37
C ASN A 182 6.23 -26.39 2.33
N LEU A 183 6.22 -25.22 1.68
CA LEU A 183 7.37 -24.34 1.55
C LEU A 183 7.49 -23.34 2.71
N THR A 184 7.03 -23.73 3.90
CA THR A 184 7.06 -22.87 5.08
C THR A 184 8.45 -22.82 5.70
N GLY A 185 8.81 -21.67 6.26
CA GLY A 185 10.12 -21.47 6.90
C GLY A 185 10.18 -20.14 7.63
N ARG A 186 11.37 -19.74 8.09
CA ARG A 186 11.56 -18.50 8.86
C ARG A 186 11.05 -17.25 8.12
N TRP A 187 11.15 -17.25 6.79
CA TRP A 187 10.69 -16.16 5.92
C TRP A 187 9.17 -15.92 5.98
N THR A 188 8.38 -16.94 6.36
CA THR A 188 6.91 -16.81 6.51
C THR A 188 6.52 -15.80 7.59
N THR A 189 7.43 -15.48 8.52
CA THR A 189 7.25 -14.35 9.47
C THR A 189 6.89 -13.05 8.74
N VAL A 190 7.44 -12.83 7.54
CA VAL A 190 7.12 -11.63 6.73
C VAL A 190 5.65 -11.60 6.34
N LEU A 191 5.01 -12.75 6.08
CA LEU A 191 3.58 -12.79 5.78
C LEU A 191 2.74 -12.37 6.98
N TYR A 192 3.09 -12.82 8.19
CA TYR A 192 2.40 -12.39 9.41
C TYR A 192 2.59 -10.89 9.71
N VAL A 193 3.77 -10.36 9.43
CA VAL A 193 4.04 -8.91 9.50
C VAL A 193 3.16 -8.16 8.50
N LEU A 194 3.09 -8.63 7.25
CA LEU A 194 2.24 -8.03 6.21
C LEU A 194 0.75 -8.11 6.57
N TYR A 195 0.26 -9.22 7.15
CA TYR A 195 -1.13 -9.30 7.63
C TYR A 195 -1.41 -8.33 8.76
N SER A 196 -0.45 -8.17 9.69
CA SER A 196 -0.59 -7.25 10.82
C SER A 196 -0.62 -5.80 10.34
N SER A 197 0.30 -5.43 9.43
CA SER A 197 0.30 -4.11 8.78
C SER A 197 -0.99 -3.87 8.02
N ALA A 198 -1.39 -4.86 7.21
CA ALA A 198 -2.59 -4.78 6.40
C ALA A 198 -3.85 -4.60 7.23
N PHE A 199 -3.97 -5.31 8.35
CA PHE A 199 -5.09 -5.13 9.27
C PHE A 199 -5.12 -3.69 9.83
N LEU A 200 -3.99 -3.16 10.30
CA LEU A 200 -3.92 -1.81 10.86
C LEU A 200 -4.25 -0.72 9.82
N ILE A 201 -3.73 -0.85 8.60
CA ILE A 201 -4.03 0.06 7.50
C ILE A 201 -5.51 -0.03 7.11
N SER A 202 -6.09 -1.23 7.08
CA SER A 202 -7.51 -1.42 6.77
C SER A 202 -8.44 -0.74 7.78
N VAL A 203 -8.15 -0.89 9.08
CA VAL A 203 -8.92 -0.23 10.15
C VAL A 203 -8.81 1.30 10.01
N ARG A 204 -7.62 1.81 9.70
CA ARG A 204 -7.39 3.23 9.41
C ARG A 204 -8.20 3.73 8.20
N CYS A 205 -8.21 2.98 7.10
CA CYS A 205 -9.03 3.30 5.93
C CYS A 205 -10.52 3.34 6.27
N LEU A 206 -11.01 2.35 7.04
CA LEU A 206 -12.41 2.34 7.50
C LEU A 206 -12.73 3.56 8.36
N TYR A 207 -11.86 3.90 9.32
CA TYR A 207 -11.98 5.11 10.12
C TYR A 207 -12.12 6.35 9.24
N ARG A 208 -11.29 6.50 8.21
CA ARG A 208 -11.36 7.64 7.27
C ARG A 208 -12.65 7.69 6.49
N VAL A 209 -13.18 6.54 6.08
CA VAL A 209 -14.52 6.49 5.45
C VAL A 209 -15.57 6.99 6.43
N VAL A 210 -15.60 6.46 7.65
CA VAL A 210 -16.61 6.87 8.64
C VAL A 210 -16.47 8.35 9.00
N GLU A 211 -15.26 8.84 9.28
CA GLU A 211 -14.96 10.25 9.56
C GLU A 211 -15.48 11.17 8.45
N TYR A 212 -15.21 10.83 7.18
CA TYR A 212 -15.62 11.66 6.06
C TYR A 212 -17.13 11.61 5.80
N PHE A 213 -17.77 10.45 5.97
CA PHE A 213 -19.22 10.31 5.80
C PHE A 213 -20.00 10.97 6.94
N GLU A 214 -19.47 10.99 8.17
CA GLU A 214 -20.05 11.72 9.29
C GLU A 214 -19.93 13.25 9.09
N GLY A 215 -18.82 13.69 8.48
CA GLY A 215 -18.57 15.08 8.12
C GLY A 215 -18.07 15.95 9.28
N ILE A 216 -17.85 17.23 9.00
CA ILE A 216 -17.16 18.19 9.90
C ILE A 216 -17.95 18.46 11.20
N THR A 217 -19.27 18.28 11.16
CA THR A 217 -20.14 18.40 12.34
C THR A 217 -20.18 17.14 13.21
N GLY A 218 -19.60 16.04 12.71
CA GLY A 218 -19.55 14.76 13.39
C GLY A 218 -18.73 14.76 14.67
N ALA A 219 -19.04 13.81 15.57
CA ALA A 219 -18.31 13.62 16.81
C ALA A 219 -16.88 13.15 16.55
N ILE A 220 -16.64 12.41 15.47
CA ILE A 220 -15.31 11.89 15.13
C ILE A 220 -14.37 13.03 14.75
N TYR A 221 -14.79 13.91 13.83
CA TYR A 221 -13.96 15.02 13.38
C TYR A 221 -13.67 16.05 14.50
N ARG A 222 -14.64 16.24 15.41
CA ARG A 222 -14.55 17.22 16.51
C ARG A 222 -13.74 16.73 17.71
N ASN A 223 -13.51 15.44 17.83
CA ASN A 223 -12.79 14.88 18.97
C ASN A 223 -11.44 14.31 18.52
N GLU A 224 -10.38 15.04 18.84
CA GLU A 224 -9.01 14.70 18.48
C GLU A 224 -8.56 13.32 18.98
N ASN A 225 -9.19 12.78 20.03
CA ASN A 225 -8.85 11.45 20.54
C ASN A 225 -9.05 10.36 19.47
N TYR A 226 -10.05 10.49 18.60
CA TYR A 226 -10.25 9.54 17.51
C TYR A 226 -9.10 9.60 16.50
N PHE A 227 -8.64 10.81 16.16
CA PHE A 227 -7.45 10.99 15.33
C PHE A 227 -6.21 10.36 15.99
N HIS A 228 -5.98 10.57 17.28
CA HIS A 228 -4.83 9.96 17.96
C HIS A 228 -4.89 8.44 18.01
N VAL A 229 -6.06 7.84 18.19
CA VAL A 229 -6.21 6.39 18.24
C VAL A 229 -6.10 5.78 16.84
N PHE A 230 -6.97 6.21 15.91
CA PHE A 230 -7.17 5.53 14.63
C PHE A 230 -6.21 5.98 13.52
N GLU A 231 -5.66 7.19 13.59
CA GLU A 231 -4.62 7.63 12.65
C GLU A 231 -3.23 7.49 13.25
N ALA A 232 -2.99 8.17 14.38
CA ALA A 232 -1.64 8.28 14.92
C ALA A 232 -1.13 6.97 15.53
N SER A 233 -1.92 6.32 16.37
CA SER A 233 -1.49 5.14 17.12
C SER A 233 -1.48 3.89 16.27
N LEU A 234 -2.51 3.64 15.44
CA LEU A 234 -2.53 2.48 14.55
C LEU A 234 -1.33 2.46 13.60
N MET A 235 -1.00 3.61 13.00
CA MET A 235 0.15 3.70 12.10
C MET A 235 1.47 3.62 12.87
N LEU A 236 1.53 4.10 14.11
CA LEU A 236 2.74 3.98 14.93
C LEU A 236 3.01 2.52 15.27
N ILE A 237 1.97 1.78 15.68
CA ILE A 237 2.05 0.34 15.94
C ILE A 237 2.52 -0.37 14.65
N ASN A 238 2.00 0.01 13.49
CA ASN A 238 2.42 -0.58 12.23
C ASN A 238 3.93 -0.40 11.98
N VAL A 239 4.41 0.84 12.05
CA VAL A 239 5.81 1.17 11.84
C VAL A 239 6.71 0.43 12.85
N ILE A 240 6.28 0.31 14.11
CA ILE A 240 7.00 -0.44 15.16
C ILE A 240 7.06 -1.93 14.81
N ILE A 241 5.95 -2.55 14.40
CA ILE A 241 5.92 -3.98 14.02
C ILE A 241 6.94 -4.25 12.92
N ILE A 242 6.96 -3.42 11.87
CA ILE A 242 7.89 -3.60 10.76
C ILE A 242 9.33 -3.29 11.21
N ASN A 243 9.56 -2.35 12.14
CA ASN A 243 10.90 -2.10 12.71
C ASN A 243 11.42 -3.31 13.51
N VAL A 244 10.57 -3.94 14.32
CA VAL A 244 10.93 -5.08 15.18
C VAL A 244 11.13 -6.34 14.34
N PHE A 245 10.20 -6.61 13.43
CA PHE A 245 10.20 -7.78 12.56
C PHE A 245 10.62 -7.43 11.13
N HIS A 246 11.68 -6.63 11.00
CA HIS A 246 12.11 -6.10 9.71
C HIS A 246 12.34 -7.20 8.66
N PRO A 247 11.69 -7.14 7.48
CA PRO A 247 11.75 -8.19 6.47
C PRO A 247 13.17 -8.56 6.02
N GLY A 248 14.09 -7.59 6.05
CA GLY A 248 15.52 -7.81 5.77
C GLY A 248 16.25 -8.77 6.72
N ARG A 249 15.63 -9.19 7.84
CA ARG A 249 16.12 -10.27 8.72
C ARG A 249 15.70 -11.66 8.27
N TYR A 250 14.70 -11.73 7.40
CA TYR A 250 13.97 -12.94 7.03
C TYR A 250 14.06 -13.27 5.53
N LEU A 251 14.39 -12.27 4.71
CA LEU A 251 14.55 -12.38 3.26
C LEU A 251 16.03 -12.18 2.87
N PRO A 252 16.46 -12.78 1.74
CA PRO A 252 17.82 -12.59 1.25
C PRO A 252 18.07 -11.15 0.81
N LYS A 253 19.34 -10.72 0.93
CA LYS A 253 19.76 -9.35 0.59
C LYS A 253 19.73 -9.06 -0.91
N GLY A 254 19.90 -10.07 -1.76
CA GLY A 254 19.89 -9.96 -3.22
C GLY A 254 18.62 -10.54 -3.84
N ASP A 255 18.35 -10.20 -5.10
CA ASP A 255 17.19 -10.67 -5.87
C ASP A 255 17.45 -11.98 -6.64
N LYS A 256 18.69 -12.49 -6.58
CA LYS A 256 19.10 -13.74 -7.24
C LYS A 256 18.82 -14.99 -6.43
N THR A 257 18.76 -14.86 -5.10
CA THR A 257 18.47 -15.97 -4.21
C THR A 257 16.98 -16.26 -4.19
N ILE A 258 16.59 -17.46 -4.60
CA ILE A 258 15.20 -17.92 -4.65
C ILE A 258 15.05 -19.24 -3.89
N LEU A 259 13.84 -19.50 -3.40
CA LEU A 259 13.44 -20.76 -2.81
C LEU A 259 12.86 -21.66 -3.90
N ASN A 260 13.51 -22.79 -4.16
CA ASN A 260 13.02 -23.76 -5.13
C ASN A 260 11.81 -24.56 -4.60
N GLU A 261 11.22 -25.40 -5.46
CA GLU A 261 10.06 -26.25 -5.11
C GLU A 261 10.34 -27.30 -4.03
N HIS A 262 11.61 -27.55 -3.72
CA HIS A 262 12.06 -28.46 -2.67
C HIS A 262 12.38 -27.73 -1.35
N GLY A 263 12.15 -26.42 -1.27
CA GLY A 263 12.42 -25.62 -0.07
C GLY A 263 13.89 -25.31 0.17
N GLN A 264 14.74 -25.41 -0.86
CA GLN A 264 16.16 -25.07 -0.81
C GLN A 264 16.42 -23.71 -1.46
N GLU A 265 17.29 -22.92 -0.84
CA GLU A 265 17.76 -21.66 -1.40
C GLU A 265 18.75 -21.94 -2.54
N VAL A 266 18.47 -21.41 -3.73
CA VAL A 266 19.32 -21.52 -4.92
C VAL A 266 19.60 -20.12 -5.50
N GLU A 267 20.77 -19.92 -6.09
CA GLU A 267 21.06 -18.72 -6.85
C GLU A 267 20.61 -18.90 -8.30
N SER A 268 19.68 -18.05 -8.74
CA SER A 268 19.25 -17.95 -10.13
C SER A 268 20.04 -16.85 -10.85
N GLU A 269 20.51 -17.12 -12.07
CA GLU A 269 21.22 -16.13 -12.89
C GLU A 269 20.33 -14.93 -13.26
N THR A 270 19.05 -15.21 -13.52
CA THR A 270 18.03 -14.24 -13.96
C THR A 270 17.10 -13.78 -12.82
N GLY A 271 17.22 -14.38 -11.62
CA GLY A 271 16.32 -14.16 -10.48
C GLY A 271 15.06 -15.02 -10.56
N GLY A 272 14.03 -14.68 -9.78
CA GLY A 272 12.78 -15.45 -9.73
C GLY A 272 11.79 -15.17 -10.87
N TRP A 273 11.98 -14.08 -11.62
CA TRP A 273 11.01 -13.60 -12.62
C TRP A 273 11.67 -12.81 -13.74
N GLU A 274 11.36 -13.14 -15.00
CA GLU A 274 11.61 -12.30 -16.18
C GLU A 274 10.26 -11.84 -16.77
N ASP A 275 10.03 -10.53 -16.92
CA ASP A 275 8.87 -9.99 -17.63
C ASP A 275 9.31 -8.84 -18.55
N ASN A 276 9.41 -9.15 -19.84
CA ASN A 276 9.87 -8.22 -20.87
C ASN A 276 8.75 -7.32 -21.43
N ARG A 277 7.55 -7.32 -20.83
CA ARG A 277 6.40 -6.56 -21.33
C ARG A 277 6.48 -5.07 -20.95
N PRO A 278 6.00 -4.15 -21.81
CA PRO A 278 6.03 -2.71 -21.53
C PRO A 278 5.26 -2.36 -20.25
N PHE A 279 5.75 -1.38 -19.49
CA PHE A 279 5.14 -0.91 -18.23
C PHE A 279 3.63 -0.64 -18.32
N ILE A 280 3.17 -0.01 -19.40
CA ILE A 280 1.75 0.34 -19.59
C ILE A 280 0.87 -0.92 -19.69
N VAL A 281 1.32 -1.95 -20.41
CA VAL A 281 0.57 -3.22 -20.53
C VAL A 281 0.51 -3.91 -19.17
N THR A 282 1.62 -3.90 -18.45
CA THR A 282 1.77 -4.48 -17.11
C THR A 282 0.90 -3.78 -16.07
N LEU A 283 0.66 -2.47 -16.22
CA LEU A 283 -0.21 -1.68 -15.36
C LEU A 283 -1.70 -2.01 -15.56
N PHE A 284 -2.16 -2.13 -16.81
CA PHE A 284 -3.57 -2.35 -17.15
C PHE A 284 -3.98 -3.84 -17.22
N ASP A 285 -3.03 -4.77 -17.34
CA ASP A 285 -3.25 -6.22 -17.26
C ASP A 285 -2.26 -6.90 -16.31
N PRO A 286 -2.47 -6.77 -14.99
CA PRO A 286 -1.53 -7.25 -14.00
C PRO A 286 -1.54 -8.77 -13.82
N PHE A 287 -2.64 -9.44 -14.13
CA PHE A 287 -2.74 -10.89 -14.08
C PHE A 287 -2.38 -11.58 -15.40
N ASN A 288 -1.99 -10.82 -16.44
CA ASN A 288 -1.76 -11.34 -17.81
C ASN A 288 -2.98 -12.07 -18.38
N ILE A 289 -4.18 -11.56 -18.13
CA ILE A 289 -5.43 -12.14 -18.63
C ILE A 289 -5.45 -12.10 -20.15
N ALA A 290 -4.98 -11.02 -20.78
CA ALA A 290 -4.92 -10.91 -22.23
C ALA A 290 -3.97 -11.95 -22.83
N GLY A 291 -2.78 -12.10 -22.24
CA GLY A 291 -1.81 -13.11 -22.66
C GLY A 291 -2.34 -14.54 -22.48
N LEU A 292 -3.02 -14.84 -21.37
CA LEU A 292 -3.65 -16.14 -21.13
C LEU A 292 -4.77 -16.43 -22.15
N ILE A 293 -5.56 -15.42 -22.52
CA ILE A 293 -6.60 -15.55 -23.55
C ILE A 293 -5.97 -15.81 -24.92
N ASP A 294 -4.90 -15.11 -25.26
CA ASP A 294 -4.19 -15.31 -26.54
C ASP A 294 -3.51 -16.68 -26.59
N GLU A 295 -2.89 -17.13 -25.51
CA GLU A 295 -2.31 -18.46 -25.40
C GLU A 295 -3.37 -19.56 -25.55
N TYR A 296 -4.50 -19.43 -24.85
CA TYR A 296 -5.64 -20.33 -25.01
C TYR A 296 -6.19 -20.34 -26.44
N ARG A 297 -6.32 -19.16 -27.08
CA ARG A 297 -6.78 -19.02 -28.46
C ARG A 297 -5.80 -19.65 -29.45
N ASN A 298 -4.51 -19.49 -29.23
CA ASN A 298 -3.46 -20.08 -30.06
C ASN A 298 -3.40 -21.60 -29.91
N LYS A 299 -3.51 -22.12 -28.67
CA LYS A 299 -3.61 -23.55 -28.40
C LYS A 299 -4.81 -24.17 -29.12
N LYS A 300 -5.98 -23.52 -29.04
CA LYS A 300 -7.19 -23.98 -29.73
C LYS A 300 -7.08 -23.91 -31.26
N LYS A 301 -6.34 -22.93 -31.81
CA LYS A 301 -6.01 -22.87 -33.24
C LYS A 301 -5.08 -24.00 -33.65
N ALA A 302 -4.04 -24.30 -32.85
CA ALA A 302 -3.12 -25.40 -33.10
C ALA A 302 -3.82 -26.77 -33.04
N GLU A 303 -4.71 -26.99 -32.07
CA GLU A 303 -5.53 -28.21 -31.98
C GLU A 303 -6.45 -28.38 -33.20
N LYS A 304 -7.07 -27.31 -33.69
CA LYS A 304 -7.87 -27.34 -34.92
C LYS A 304 -7.03 -27.61 -36.17
N ALA A 305 -5.84 -27.04 -36.26
CA ALA A 305 -4.92 -27.29 -37.37
C ALA A 305 -4.44 -28.75 -37.37
N ALA A 306 -4.09 -29.30 -36.20
CA ALA A 306 -3.70 -30.71 -36.04
C ALA A 306 -4.84 -31.68 -36.36
N ALA A 307 -6.09 -31.33 -36.02
CA ALA A 307 -7.28 -32.13 -36.36
C ALA A 307 -7.67 -32.05 -37.85
N SER A 308 -7.15 -31.06 -38.59
CA SER A 308 -7.40 -30.86 -40.02
C SER A 308 -6.35 -31.52 -40.92
N TYR A 309 -5.28 -32.11 -40.36
CA TYR A 309 -4.33 -32.90 -41.13
C TYR A 309 -4.98 -34.24 -41.54
N PRO A 310 -5.11 -34.56 -42.84
CA PRO A 310 -5.70 -35.81 -43.27
C PRO A 310 -4.82 -37.00 -42.87
N ALA A 311 -5.44 -38.12 -42.55
CA ALA A 311 -4.80 -39.36 -42.12
C ALA A 311 -3.93 -40.06 -43.20
N GLU A 312 -3.70 -39.43 -44.36
CA GLU A 312 -3.05 -40.04 -45.52
C GLU A 312 -1.53 -40.14 -45.45
N GLU A 313 -0.85 -39.41 -44.55
CA GLU A 313 0.63 -39.42 -44.50
C GLU A 313 1.24 -40.41 -43.48
N LYS A 314 0.43 -41.07 -42.65
CA LYS A 314 0.93 -42.11 -41.72
C LYS A 314 1.25 -43.46 -42.40
N GLN A 315 0.98 -43.61 -43.69
CA GLN A 315 1.28 -44.84 -44.44
C GLN A 315 2.51 -44.71 -45.37
N ALA A 316 3.14 -43.54 -45.49
CA ALA A 316 4.30 -43.34 -46.38
C ALA A 316 5.67 -43.49 -45.68
N THR A 317 5.69 -43.87 -44.40
CA THR A 317 6.92 -44.16 -43.64
C THR A 317 6.79 -45.47 -42.87
N VAL A 318 6.80 -46.58 -43.62
CA VAL A 318 7.19 -47.92 -43.15
C VAL A 318 8.19 -48.48 -44.15
#